data_AF-A0A7D6DL37-F1
#
_entry.id   AF-A0A7D6DL37-F1
#
_cell.length_a   1.000
_cell.length_b   1.000
_cell.length_c   1.000
_cell.angle_alpha   90.00
_cell.angle_beta   90.00
_cell.angle_gamma   90.00
#
_symmetry.space_group_name_H-M   'P 1'
#
loop_
_entity.id
_entity.type
_entity.pdbx_description
1 polymer ?
#
loop_
_entity_poly.entity_id
_entity_poly.type
_entity_poly.pdbx_seq_one_letter_code
_entity_poly.pdbx_strand_id
1 'polypeptide(L)' 'MKTQSLIYYSSKSENCHRFVQRLGFPATRIPIDTNEILPNAIQPYVLLLHNYGGGGKNGAVPKAVIYFLNQPQNGFVE' A
#
# COMPACT_ATOMS: atom_id res chain seq x y z
N MET A 1 8.18 7.75 -9.00
CA MET A 1 9.25 7.18 -8.13
C MET A 1 9.29 5.67 -8.35
N LYS A 2 10.47 5.06 -8.50
CA LYS A 2 10.61 3.60 -8.59
C LYS A 2 10.29 2.98 -7.23
N THR A 3 9.43 1.97 -7.19
CA THR A 3 9.08 1.25 -5.96
C THR A 3 10.08 0.14 -5.63
N GLN A 4 10.08 -0.27 -4.36
CA GLN A 4 10.73 -1.49 -3.88
C GLN A 4 9.80 -2.71 -4.10
N SER A 5 10.33 -3.92 -3.93
CA SER A 5 9.55 -5.18 -4.05
C SER A 5 8.55 -5.39 -2.91
N LEU A 6 8.69 -4.67 -1.79
CA LEU A 6 7.64 -4.56 -0.77
C LEU A 6 7.01 -3.17 -0.85
N ILE A 7 5.71 -3.14 -1.11
CA ILE A 7 4.89 -1.94 -1.05
C ILE A 7 3.92 -2.10 0.12
N TYR A 8 3.74 -1.07 0.93
CA TYR A 8 2.86 -1.17 2.08
C TYR A 8 2.04 0.09 2.35
N TYR A 9 0.90 -0.10 2.99
CA TYR A 9 0.08 0.97 3.53
C TYR A 9 0.07 0.92 5.06
N SER A 10 0.23 2.08 5.68
CA SER A 10 0.04 2.26 7.11
C SER A 10 -0.73 3.57 7.34
N SER A 11 -1.76 3.51 8.19
CA SER A 11 -2.49 4.70 8.60
C SER A 11 -1.75 5.45 9.69
N LYS A 12 -2.41 6.50 10.21
CA LYS A 12 -1.91 7.36 11.29
C LYS A 12 -1.52 6.61 12.57
N SER A 13 -2.01 5.39 12.80
CA SER A 13 -1.59 4.57 13.94
C SER A 13 -0.20 3.95 13.75
N GLU A 14 0.33 3.94 12.52
CA GLU A 14 1.69 3.52 12.16
C GLU A 14 2.01 2.04 12.46
N ASN A 15 1.01 1.18 12.71
CA ASN A 15 1.22 -0.23 13.06
C ASN A 15 1.99 -1.00 11.98
N CYS A 16 1.53 -0.97 10.72
CA CYS A 16 2.23 -1.61 9.61
C CYS A 16 3.59 -0.96 9.35
N HIS A 17 3.71 0.36 9.49
CA HIS A 17 4.99 1.04 9.33
C HIS A 17 6.03 0.54 10.34
N ARG A 18 5.68 0.44 11.63
CA ARG A 18 6.56 -0.11 12.67
C ARG A 18 6.91 -1.58 12.45
N PHE A 19 6.04 -2.36 11.80
CA PHE A 19 6.37 -3.73 11.40
C PHE A 19 7.41 -3.74 10.28
N VAL A 20 7.17 -2.98 9.21
CA VAL A 20 8.08 -2.90 8.05
C VAL A 20 9.46 -2.38 8.44
N GLN A 21 9.54 -1.38 9.33
CA GLN A 21 10.82 -0.88 9.85
C GLN A 21 11.65 -1.97 10.56
N ARG A 22 11.00 -2.93 11.21
CA ARG A 22 11.69 -4.06 11.88
C ARG A 22 12.14 -5.15 10.92
N LEU A 23 11.62 -5.20 9.69
CA LEU A 23 12.05 -6.17 8.68
C LEU A 23 13.47 -5.89 8.18
N GLY A 24 13.96 -4.66 8.31
CA GLY A 24 15.35 -4.31 8.00
C GLY A 24 15.69 -4.30 6.51
N PHE A 25 14.71 -4.25 5.61
CA PHE A 25 14.95 -4.15 4.16
C PHE A 25 14.13 -3.03 3.51
N PRO A 26 14.55 -2.53 2.32
CA PRO A 26 13.89 -1.42 1.64
C PRO A 26 12.43 -1.73 1.28
N ALA A 27 11.53 -0.79 1.58
CA ALA A 27 10.12 -0.88 1.24
C ALA A 27 9.59 0.47 0.76
N THR A 28 8.53 0.48 -0.04
CA THR A 28 7.84 1.70 -0.49
C THR A 28 6.51 1.86 0.24
N ARG A 29 6.29 3.05 0.81
CA ARG A 29 5.05 3.38 1.50
C ARG A 29 4.07 4.04 0.54
N ILE A 30 2.83 3.58 0.54
CA ILE A 30 1.71 4.29 -0.11
C ILE A 30 1.33 5.49 0.77
N PRO A 31 1.25 6.71 0.20
CA PRO A 31 0.81 7.90 0.93
C PRO A 31 -0.56 7.72 1.59
N ILE A 32 -0.76 8.40 2.72
CA ILE A 32 -2.09 8.43 3.37
C ILE A 32 -3.01 9.41 2.63
N ASP A 33 -2.47 10.56 2.22
CA ASP A 33 -3.19 11.55 1.43
C ASP A 33 -3.21 11.14 -0.04
N THR A 34 -4.41 11.09 -0.63
CA THR A 34 -4.61 10.74 -2.04
C THR A 34 -4.17 11.84 -3.01
N ASN A 35 -3.92 13.06 -2.53
CA ASN A 35 -3.38 14.16 -3.34
C ASN A 35 -1.86 14.05 -3.52
N GLU A 36 -1.19 13.21 -2.73
CA GLU A 36 0.24 12.95 -2.90
C GLU A 36 0.49 12.06 -4.13
N ILE A 37 1.67 12.23 -4.73
CA ILE A 37 2.09 11.46 -5.90
C ILE A 37 2.16 9.98 -5.52
N LEU A 38 1.35 9.16 -6.18
CA LEU A 38 1.38 7.72 -5.99
C LEU A 38 2.69 7.09 -6.49
N PRO A 39 3.21 6.07 -5.80
CA PRO A 39 4.31 5.28 -6.31
C PRO A 39 3.93 4.54 -7.61
N ASN A 40 4.91 4.36 -8.50
CA ASN A 40 4.74 3.59 -9.73
C ASN A 40 5.44 2.23 -9.59
N ALA A 41 4.66 1.15 -9.60
CA ALA A 41 5.09 -0.22 -9.43
C ALA A 41 5.66 -0.81 -10.72
N ILE A 42 6.89 -0.43 -11.06
CA ILE A 42 7.54 -0.85 -12.31
C ILE A 42 8.17 -2.26 -12.27
N GLN A 43 7.95 -3.02 -11.19
CA GLN A 43 8.47 -4.36 -10.99
C GLN A 43 7.51 -5.18 -10.10
N PRO A 44 7.55 -6.52 -10.14
CA PRO A 44 6.74 -7.36 -9.26
C PRO A 44 6.94 -6.99 -7.79
N TYR A 45 5.83 -6.99 -7.04
CA TYR A 45 5.82 -6.56 -5.65
C TYR A 45 4.84 -7.36 -4.79
N VAL A 46 5.12 -7.38 -3.49
CA VAL A 46 4.19 -7.83 -2.45
C VAL A 46 3.53 -6.60 -1.82
N LEU A 47 2.20 -6.63 -1.72
CA LEU A 47 1.41 -5.58 -1.06
C LEU A 47 1.09 -5.96 0.39
N LEU A 48 1.59 -5.18 1.35
CA LEU A 48 1.28 -5.33 2.76
C LEU A 48 0.32 -4.23 3.23
N LEU A 49 -0.81 -4.61 3.78
CA LEU A 49 -1.73 -3.70 4.46
C LEU A 49 -2.34 -4.39 5.69
N HIS A 50 -2.86 -3.58 6.60
CA HIS A 50 -3.71 -4.06 7.70
C HIS A 50 -5.17 -4.02 7.26
N ASN A 51 -5.97 -4.94 7.82
CA ASN A 51 -7.39 -5.03 7.51
C ASN A 51 -8.21 -4.05 8.36
N TYR A 52 -9.10 -3.29 7.72
CA TYR A 52 -10.09 -2.43 8.38
C TYR A 52 -11.48 -3.08 8.51
N GLY A 53 -11.64 -4.31 8.02
CA GLY A 53 -12.89 -5.05 8.09
C GLY A 53 -13.19 -5.46 9.53
N GLY A 54 -13.94 -4.64 10.26
CA GLY A 54 -14.60 -4.98 11.51
C GLY A 54 -15.73 -6.02 11.33
N GLY A 55 -15.46 -7.11 10.60
CA GLY A 55 -16.38 -8.23 10.34
C GLY A 55 -17.19 -8.16 9.05
N GLY A 56 -17.20 -7.03 8.32
CA GLY A 56 -17.92 -6.87 7.05
C GLY A 56 -17.02 -6.85 5.80
N LYS A 57 -17.59 -7.13 4.61
CA LYS A 57 -16.88 -7.04 3.31
C LYS A 57 -16.62 -5.59 2.87
N ASN A 58 -17.44 -4.65 3.32
CA ASN A 58 -17.32 -3.24 2.96
C ASN A 58 -16.23 -2.56 3.78
N GLY A 59 -15.30 -1.86 3.11
CA GLY A 59 -14.25 -1.08 3.76
C GLY A 59 -13.04 -1.90 4.24
N ALA A 60 -12.90 -3.16 3.81
CA ALA A 60 -11.74 -3.98 4.16
C ALA A 60 -10.40 -3.40 3.65
N VAL A 61 -10.45 -2.72 2.49
CA VAL A 61 -9.28 -2.12 1.84
C VAL A 61 -9.34 -0.59 1.96
N PRO A 62 -8.27 0.09 2.43
CA PRO A 62 -8.20 1.55 2.49
C PRO A 62 -8.37 2.21 1.13
N LYS A 63 -9.02 3.38 1.09
CA LYS A 63 -9.21 4.17 -0.16
C LYS A 63 -7.88 4.48 -0.88
N ALA A 64 -6.83 4.83 -0.14
CA ALA A 64 -5.51 5.08 -0.71
C ALA A 64 -4.93 3.85 -1.44
N VAL A 65 -5.18 2.66 -0.91
CA VAL A 65 -4.75 1.39 -1.54
C VAL A 65 -5.58 1.10 -2.79
N ILE A 66 -6.89 1.32 -2.74
CA ILE A 66 -7.76 1.20 -3.93
C ILE A 66 -7.29 2.17 -5.02
N TYR A 67 -7.01 3.42 -4.68
CA TYR A 67 -6.54 4.43 -5.62
C TYR A 67 -5.18 4.06 -6.24
N PHE A 68 -4.28 3.50 -5.43
CA PHE A 68 -3.01 2.94 -5.88
C PHE A 68 -3.20 1.78 -6.86
N LEU A 69 -4.07 0.81 -6.55
CA LEU A 69 -4.32 -0.37 -7.38
C LEU A 69 -5.09 -0.05 -8.67
N ASN A 70 -5.90 1.01 -8.68
CA ASN A 70 -6.62 1.43 -9.88
C ASN A 70 -5.71 2.11 -10.92
N GLN A 71 -4.43 2.34 -10.62
CA GLN A 71 -3.48 2.78 -11.62
C GLN A 71 -3.13 1.61 -12.55
N PRO A 72 -3.22 1.75 -13.89
CA PRO A 72 -2.99 0.66 -14.84
C PRO A 72 -1.65 -0.07 -14.63
N GLN A 73 -0.61 0.67 -14.27
CA GLN A 73 0.73 0.15 -14.00
C GLN A 73 0.90 -0.56 -12.65
N ASN A 74 -0.02 -0.37 -11.70
CA ASN A 74 0.10 -0.89 -10.33
C ASN A 74 -0.88 -2.03 -10.06
N GLY A 75 -2.04 -2.03 -10.71
CA GLY A 75 -3.09 -3.02 -10.51
C GLY A 75 -2.88 -4.32 -11.28
N PHE A 76 -3.87 -5.19 -11.16
CA PHE A 76 -4.03 -6.31 -12.07
C PHE A 76 -4.67 -5.77 -13.35
N VAL A 77 -3.94 -5.86 -14.46
CA VAL A 77 -4.52 -5.72 -15.80
C VAL A 77 -5.00 -7.12 -16.18
N GLU A 78 -6.31 -7.29 -16.39
CA GLU A 78 -6.81 -8.40 -17.21
C GLU A 78 -6.45 -8.14 -18.68
#